data_AF-A0A660UZ65-F1
#
_entry.id   AF-A0A660UZ65-F1
#
_cell.length_a   1.000
_cell.length_b   1.000
_cell.length_c   1.000
_cell.angle_alpha   90.00
_cell.angle_beta   90.00
_cell.angle_gamma   90.00
#
_symmetry.space_group_name_H-M   'P 1'
#
loop_
_entity.id
_entity.type
_entity.pdbx_description
1 polymer ?
#
loop_
_entity_poly.entity_id
_entity_poly.type
_entity_poly.pdbx_seq_one_letter_code
_entity_poly.pdbx_strand_id
1 'polypeptide(L)'
;MKRKELRVLKTYRNQNLFSAAETINGVPARCANIVHTGSEPSAAPCMILVTRLPADHAISFLHTRHIAARNATITLTPTCSIWLYPKVIIPTGLFQWQCGWSLRMDYRTALHRGICGETIEFLYRGGQFKTGSRRREKKAEVNINTNYIDKALSEFSSYITADELYDGPFCVLFIVDNHKFNRLCYEVLDHDPTKEDIKRFFRRFKQMLDARGLTLKGITTDGSPLYPEAIVEVFGKEVKHQSCQFHVVKEINKDIIKAVAAVRRQLKQEKIKCPRGRPSGERAKQIVQKNKKVQKKIAELFEYRYLFVKHTLSVKEKKILQRITRGLDQLRTLRSIMDEVYRLFDRRCRMDTALKKVAKLRSRIKRFVKLRDTLKKLFSPNLEKALTFLDDSLLPSTSNAVERANRRHRKMQKSIYRVRTLENISQRIAIDMQRDEYGVDMKKTISTLHWSRNGERRKTG
;
A
#
# COMPACT_ATOMS: atom_id res chain seq x y z
N MET A 1 52.11 -55.23 11.51
CA MET A 1 52.82 -53.97 11.86
C MET A 1 52.00 -53.21 12.91
N LYS A 2 52.64 -52.47 13.83
CA LYS A 2 51.96 -51.93 15.04
C LYS A 2 51.32 -50.55 14.79
N ARG A 3 50.07 -50.36 15.24
CA ARG A 3 49.48 -49.03 15.45
C ARG A 3 50.28 -48.29 16.53
N LYS A 4 50.46 -46.97 16.38
CA LYS A 4 50.80 -46.06 17.48
C LYS A 4 49.71 -45.01 17.62
N GLU A 5 49.00 -45.03 18.73
CA GLU A 5 48.17 -43.90 19.15
C GLU A 5 49.07 -42.76 19.61
N LEU A 6 48.65 -41.51 19.34
CA LEU A 6 49.22 -40.32 19.98
C LEU A 6 48.12 -39.59 20.73
N ARG A 7 48.06 -39.83 22.05
CA ARG A 7 47.15 -39.12 22.96
C ARG A 7 47.63 -37.68 23.12
N VAL A 8 46.74 -36.71 22.90
CA VAL A 8 46.97 -35.30 23.27
C VAL A 8 46.19 -34.99 24.54
N LEU A 9 46.91 -34.87 25.65
CA LEU A 9 46.32 -34.53 26.95
C LEU A 9 45.95 -33.04 26.98
N LYS A 10 44.71 -32.70 27.35
CA LYS A 10 44.33 -31.31 27.70
C LYS A 10 44.41 -31.13 29.21
N THR A 11 45.54 -30.63 29.69
CA THR A 11 45.67 -30.12 31.06
C THR A 11 44.97 -28.76 31.17
N TYR A 12 44.00 -28.65 32.08
CA TYR A 12 43.43 -27.36 32.48
C TYR A 12 44.24 -26.82 33.65
N ARG A 13 44.83 -25.63 33.50
CA ARG A 13 45.40 -24.89 34.63
C ARG A 13 44.27 -24.09 35.29
N ASN A 14 43.83 -24.52 36.46
CA ASN A 14 42.82 -23.84 37.27
C ASN A 14 43.46 -23.32 38.55
N GLN A 15 43.33 -22.02 38.82
CA GLN A 15 43.71 -21.40 40.09
C GLN A 15 42.97 -20.07 40.23
N ASN A 16 41.97 -20.09 41.10
CA ASN A 16 41.69 -19.16 42.20
C ASN A 16 41.69 -17.64 41.87
N LEU A 17 40.53 -16.97 41.94
CA LEU A 17 39.83 -16.55 43.17
C LEU A 17 40.54 -15.42 43.93
N PHE A 18 39.86 -14.28 44.00
CA PHE A 18 39.76 -13.48 45.22
C PHE A 18 38.30 -13.07 45.41
N SER A 19 37.87 -12.93 46.67
CA SER A 19 36.46 -12.95 47.05
C SER A 19 36.12 -11.99 48.18
N ALA A 20 34.94 -11.40 48.07
CA ALA A 20 34.15 -10.71 49.11
C ALA A 20 32.67 -10.86 48.65
N ALA A 21 31.71 -11.46 49.37
CA ALA A 21 31.50 -11.65 50.83
C ALA A 21 31.37 -10.28 51.54
N GLU A 22 30.33 -9.93 52.31
CA GLU A 22 29.32 -10.65 53.11
C GLU A 22 27.93 -9.92 53.04
N THR A 23 26.81 -10.26 53.70
CA THR A 23 25.88 -11.44 53.83
C THR A 23 24.54 -10.86 54.41
N ILE A 24 23.41 -11.50 54.77
CA ILE A 24 22.88 -12.89 54.84
C ILE A 24 21.31 -12.86 54.70
N ASN A 25 20.60 -13.99 54.90
CA ASN A 25 19.12 -14.18 55.03
C ASN A 25 18.26 -14.11 53.74
N GLY A 26 17.41 -15.10 53.40
CA GLY A 26 17.10 -16.37 54.09
C GLY A 26 16.50 -17.46 53.16
N VAL A 27 16.49 -18.70 53.65
CA VAL A 27 16.32 -20.00 52.93
C VAL A 27 15.80 -21.03 53.98
N PRO A 28 15.11 -22.17 53.69
CA PRO A 28 14.80 -22.85 52.40
C PRO A 28 13.31 -23.24 52.17
N ALA A 29 12.97 -23.71 50.94
CA ALA A 29 12.48 -25.09 50.70
C ALA A 29 12.20 -25.42 49.20
N ARG A 30 12.78 -26.55 48.75
CA ARG A 30 12.28 -27.63 47.85
C ARG A 30 11.02 -27.37 46.97
N CYS A 31 10.93 -27.86 45.71
CA CYS A 31 11.84 -28.64 44.86
C CYS A 31 11.35 -28.70 43.39
N ALA A 32 12.16 -29.33 42.52
CA ALA A 32 11.90 -29.86 41.16
C ALA A 32 12.55 -29.10 39.99
N ASN A 33 13.56 -29.73 39.37
CA ASN A 33 14.18 -29.31 38.11
C ASN A 33 13.64 -30.15 36.95
N ILE A 34 13.37 -29.52 35.81
CA ILE A 34 13.34 -30.18 34.49
C ILE A 34 14.23 -29.36 33.55
N VAL A 35 15.33 -29.96 33.10
CA VAL A 35 16.26 -29.37 32.13
C VAL A 35 16.06 -30.06 30.80
N HIS A 36 15.54 -29.34 29.80
CA HIS A 36 15.55 -29.80 28.42
C HIS A 36 16.80 -29.32 27.69
N THR A 37 17.63 -30.27 27.27
CA THR A 37 18.73 -30.05 26.34
C THR A 37 18.19 -29.83 24.93
N GLY A 38 18.30 -28.58 24.44
CA GLY A 38 17.94 -28.20 23.07
C GLY A 38 19.11 -27.50 22.38
N SER A 39 19.73 -28.16 21.41
CA SER A 39 20.86 -27.63 20.65
C SER A 39 20.40 -26.90 19.38
N GLU A 40 20.83 -25.65 19.18
CA GLU A 40 20.57 -24.88 17.96
C GLU A 40 21.40 -25.40 16.77
N PRO A 41 20.78 -25.76 15.62
CA PRO A 41 21.51 -26.00 14.37
C PRO A 41 21.83 -24.67 13.68
N SER A 42 23.08 -24.22 13.76
CA SER A 42 23.56 -23.04 13.03
C SER A 42 23.64 -23.32 11.52
N ALA A 43 22.60 -22.93 10.78
CA ALA A 43 22.53 -23.12 9.33
C ALA A 43 23.48 -22.17 8.60
N ALA A 44 24.63 -22.69 8.15
CA ALA A 44 25.61 -21.97 7.33
C ALA A 44 25.32 -22.19 5.82
N PRO A 45 24.99 -21.15 5.03
CA PRO A 45 24.85 -21.28 3.59
C PRO A 45 26.23 -21.15 2.90
N CYS A 46 26.77 -22.26 2.39
CA CYS A 46 27.92 -22.22 1.50
C CYS A 46 27.54 -21.58 0.14
N MET A 47 28.44 -20.81 -0.45
CA MET A 47 28.22 -20.24 -1.78
C MET A 47 28.57 -21.23 -2.89
N ILE A 48 27.73 -21.31 -3.91
CA ILE A 48 28.19 -21.56 -5.28
C ILE A 48 27.67 -20.40 -6.14
N LEU A 49 28.58 -19.69 -6.78
CA LEU A 49 28.30 -18.68 -7.80
C LEU A 49 28.63 -19.28 -9.17
N VAL A 50 27.66 -19.32 -10.08
CA VAL A 50 27.90 -19.64 -11.49
C VAL A 50 27.69 -18.39 -12.31
N THR A 51 28.79 -17.87 -12.88
CA THR A 51 28.76 -16.82 -13.90
C THR A 51 28.28 -17.40 -15.22
N ARG A 52 27.28 -16.76 -15.84
CA ARG A 52 26.93 -16.96 -17.26
C ARG A 52 27.63 -15.92 -18.11
N LEU A 53 28.27 -16.35 -19.20
CA LEU A 53 28.34 -15.71 -20.53
C LEU A 53 28.64 -16.85 -21.55
N PRO A 54 28.47 -16.65 -22.88
CA PRO A 54 27.97 -17.71 -23.76
C PRO A 54 29.04 -18.53 -24.49
N ALA A 55 28.61 -19.66 -25.03
CA ALA A 55 29.21 -20.37 -26.16
C ALA A 55 28.11 -21.04 -26.98
N ASP A 56 28.35 -21.21 -28.28
CA ASP A 56 27.39 -21.73 -29.25
C ASP A 56 27.51 -23.25 -29.49
N HIS A 57 26.41 -23.83 -29.99
CA HIS A 57 26.35 -24.98 -30.91
C HIS A 57 27.40 -26.11 -30.82
N ALA A 58 27.01 -27.28 -30.27
CA ALA A 58 27.46 -28.61 -30.72
C ALA A 58 26.45 -29.72 -30.35
N ILE A 59 26.44 -30.82 -31.12
CA ILE A 59 25.37 -31.84 -31.22
C ILE A 59 25.82 -33.23 -30.70
N SER A 60 24.95 -33.93 -29.95
CA SER A 60 24.90 -35.41 -29.74
C SER A 60 26.15 -36.07 -29.06
N PHE A 61 26.12 -37.22 -28.37
CA PHE A 61 25.32 -38.45 -28.51
C PHE A 61 24.97 -39.15 -27.19
N LEU A 62 24.04 -40.11 -27.27
CA LEU A 62 23.66 -41.06 -26.22
C LEU A 62 24.68 -42.18 -26.00
N HIS A 63 24.72 -42.71 -24.77
CA HIS A 63 24.79 -44.16 -24.56
C HIS A 63 24.03 -44.58 -23.29
N THR A 64 23.40 -45.75 -23.36
CA THR A 64 22.53 -46.32 -22.31
C THR A 64 23.22 -47.45 -21.55
N ARG A 65 22.76 -47.75 -20.33
CA ARG A 65 22.58 -49.13 -19.83
C ARG A 65 21.64 -49.20 -18.62
N HIS A 66 20.83 -50.25 -18.57
CA HIS A 66 19.96 -50.61 -17.46
C HIS A 66 20.73 -51.29 -16.31
N ILE A 67 20.13 -51.31 -15.12
CA ILE A 67 20.16 -52.46 -14.19
C ILE A 67 18.84 -52.47 -13.39
N ALA A 68 18.40 -53.64 -12.93
CA ALA A 68 17.07 -53.90 -12.37
C ALA A 68 17.12 -55.11 -11.41
N ALA A 69 16.19 -55.33 -10.47
CA ALA A 69 15.20 -54.46 -9.78
C ALA A 69 14.61 -55.28 -8.60
N ARG A 70 13.78 -54.70 -7.72
CA ARG A 70 12.92 -55.51 -6.83
C ARG A 70 11.62 -54.82 -6.39
N ASN A 71 10.57 -55.63 -6.28
CA ASN A 71 9.20 -55.25 -5.90
C ASN A 71 8.95 -55.45 -4.40
N ALA A 72 7.92 -54.78 -3.89
CA ALA A 72 7.16 -55.20 -2.70
C ALA A 72 5.67 -55.02 -2.99
N THR A 73 4.81 -55.88 -2.41
CA THR A 73 3.47 -56.17 -2.95
C THR A 73 2.34 -55.45 -2.21
N ILE A 74 1.21 -55.30 -2.93
CA ILE A 74 -0.06 -54.68 -2.52
C ILE A 74 -0.77 -55.47 -1.41
N THR A 75 -1.44 -54.75 -0.49
CA THR A 75 -2.74 -55.19 0.06
C THR A 75 -3.67 -53.99 0.25
N LEU A 76 -4.96 -54.19 -0.05
CA LEU A 76 -6.08 -53.26 0.10
C LEU A 76 -7.22 -54.00 0.80
N THR A 77 -7.98 -53.33 1.66
CA THR A 77 -9.40 -53.64 1.90
C THR A 77 -10.16 -52.43 2.45
N PRO A 78 -11.47 -52.26 2.12
CA PRO A 78 -12.27 -51.07 2.50
C PRO A 78 -13.48 -51.41 3.40
N THR A 79 -14.24 -50.40 3.84
CA THR A 79 -15.72 -50.51 3.99
C THR A 79 -16.44 -49.15 4.02
N CYS A 80 -17.78 -49.20 3.94
CA CYS A 80 -18.74 -48.09 3.76
C CYS A 80 -19.22 -47.53 5.15
N SER A 81 -20.22 -46.65 5.32
CA SER A 81 -21.42 -46.39 4.49
C SER A 81 -22.16 -45.05 4.72
N ILE A 82 -23.02 -44.79 3.72
CA ILE A 82 -24.03 -43.74 3.49
C ILE A 82 -25.03 -43.56 4.65
N TRP A 83 -25.55 -42.34 4.83
CA TRP A 83 -26.87 -42.05 5.42
C TRP A 83 -27.64 -40.96 4.64
N LEU A 84 -28.96 -40.87 4.85
CA LEU A 84 -29.93 -40.21 3.93
C LEU A 84 -30.56 -38.91 4.44
N TYR A 85 -31.16 -38.15 3.51
CA TYR A 85 -31.95 -36.93 3.74
C TYR A 85 -33.40 -37.22 4.20
N PRO A 86 -34.00 -36.35 5.03
CA PRO A 86 -35.44 -36.07 5.00
C PRO A 86 -35.78 -34.97 3.97
N LYS A 87 -37.04 -34.96 3.51
CA LYS A 87 -37.57 -34.15 2.40
C LYS A 87 -38.81 -33.38 2.85
N VAL A 88 -38.96 -32.12 2.45
CA VAL A 88 -40.17 -31.29 2.71
C VAL A 88 -40.75 -30.82 1.37
N ILE A 89 -42.08 -30.75 1.28
CA ILE A 89 -42.84 -30.54 0.03
C ILE A 89 -43.97 -29.52 0.25
N ILE A 90 -43.95 -28.40 -0.48
CA ILE A 90 -45.14 -27.62 -0.91
C ILE A 90 -44.80 -26.94 -2.27
N PRO A 91 -45.72 -26.26 -3.01
CA PRO A 91 -46.34 -26.87 -4.18
C PRO A 91 -45.95 -26.23 -5.54
N THR A 92 -46.56 -26.77 -6.60
CA THR A 92 -46.31 -26.49 -8.03
C THR A 92 -46.61 -25.06 -8.49
N GLY A 93 -45.75 -24.52 -9.35
CA GLY A 93 -46.05 -23.44 -10.30
C GLY A 93 -45.37 -23.75 -11.63
N LEU A 94 -46.13 -23.82 -12.74
CA LEU A 94 -45.64 -24.38 -14.01
C LEU A 94 -44.56 -23.50 -14.67
N PHE A 95 -43.53 -24.14 -15.22
CA PHE A 95 -43.19 -24.02 -16.65
C PHE A 95 -42.34 -25.21 -17.09
N GLN A 96 -42.75 -25.91 -18.15
CA GLN A 96 -41.97 -26.99 -18.75
C GLN A 96 -40.91 -26.42 -19.70
N TRP A 97 -39.67 -26.93 -19.61
CA TRP A 97 -38.82 -27.05 -20.79
C TRP A 97 -37.91 -28.27 -20.69
N GLN A 98 -37.56 -28.86 -21.82
CA GLN A 98 -37.00 -30.20 -21.91
C GLN A 98 -35.47 -30.20 -21.84
N CYS A 99 -34.88 -31.13 -21.08
CA CYS A 99 -33.45 -31.40 -21.08
C CYS A 99 -33.15 -32.78 -21.67
N GLY A 100 -32.69 -32.83 -22.92
CA GLY A 100 -31.99 -33.99 -23.44
C GLY A 100 -30.61 -34.11 -22.79
N TRP A 101 -30.26 -35.29 -22.26
CA TRP A 101 -28.93 -35.56 -21.71
C TRP A 101 -27.94 -35.97 -22.80
N SER A 102 -26.68 -35.55 -22.64
CA SER A 102 -25.53 -36.33 -23.10
C SER A 102 -24.32 -36.09 -22.17
N LEU A 103 -23.33 -36.97 -22.24
CA LEU A 103 -22.38 -37.25 -21.18
C LEU A 103 -20.91 -36.96 -21.56
N ARG A 104 -20.10 -36.75 -20.50
CA ARG A 104 -18.63 -36.96 -20.42
C ARG A 104 -17.74 -36.17 -21.40
N MET A 105 -16.77 -35.46 -20.82
CA MET A 105 -15.44 -36.04 -20.58
C MET A 105 -14.75 -35.32 -19.42
N ASP A 106 -14.17 -36.10 -18.49
CA ASP A 106 -13.28 -35.60 -17.45
C ASP A 106 -11.88 -35.35 -18.04
N TYR A 107 -11.17 -34.33 -17.53
CA TYR A 107 -9.75 -34.49 -17.21
C TYR A 107 -9.40 -33.71 -15.93
N ARG A 108 -8.71 -34.38 -15.02
CA ARG A 108 -8.24 -33.80 -13.74
C ARG A 108 -6.84 -33.20 -13.91
N THR A 109 -6.56 -32.12 -13.20
CA THR A 109 -5.20 -31.74 -12.82
C THR A 109 -5.19 -31.31 -11.35
N ALA A 110 -4.29 -31.87 -10.55
CA ALA A 110 -4.28 -31.69 -9.09
C ALA A 110 -3.55 -30.42 -8.63
N LEU A 111 -3.87 -29.96 -7.42
CA LEU A 111 -3.33 -28.75 -6.79
C LEU A 111 -2.20 -29.09 -5.80
N HIS A 112 -1.19 -28.24 -5.66
CA HIS A 112 -0.27 -28.24 -4.51
C HIS A 112 -0.54 -27.06 -3.55
N ARG A 113 -0.46 -27.34 -2.24
CA ARG A 113 -0.56 -26.40 -1.10
C ARG A 113 0.81 -25.72 -0.85
N GLY A 114 0.96 -24.61 -0.13
CA GLY A 114 0.03 -23.74 0.62
C GLY A 114 0.61 -22.31 0.71
N ILE A 115 0.47 -21.50 1.78
CA ILE A 115 -0.05 -21.71 3.16
C ILE A 115 -0.61 -20.35 3.69
N CYS A 116 -1.76 -20.42 4.40
CA CYS A 116 -2.39 -19.43 5.31
C CYS A 116 -2.59 -17.94 4.92
N GLY A 117 -3.78 -17.43 5.26
CA GLY A 117 -4.21 -16.03 5.09
C GLY A 117 -5.73 -15.94 5.11
N GLU A 118 -6.35 -16.11 6.28
CA GLU A 118 -7.78 -16.37 6.45
C GLU A 118 -8.68 -15.30 5.81
N THR A 119 -9.73 -15.76 5.12
CA THR A 119 -10.83 -14.93 4.63
C THR A 119 -12.13 -15.59 5.05
N ILE A 120 -13.00 -14.84 5.72
CA ILE A 120 -14.30 -15.34 6.18
C ILE A 120 -15.19 -15.62 4.96
N GLU A 121 -15.49 -16.88 4.69
CA GLU A 121 -16.40 -17.27 3.61
C GLU A 121 -17.85 -16.88 3.92
N PHE A 122 -18.42 -16.02 3.07
CA PHE A 122 -19.87 -15.90 2.93
C PHE A 122 -20.32 -16.76 1.74
N LEU A 123 -20.79 -17.97 2.05
CA LEU A 123 -21.35 -18.91 1.08
C LEU A 123 -22.68 -18.41 0.49
N TYR A 124 -22.60 -17.58 -0.54
CA TYR A 124 -23.68 -17.34 -1.49
C TYR A 124 -23.18 -17.52 -2.92
N ARG A 125 -23.47 -18.69 -3.52
CA ARG A 125 -23.43 -18.87 -4.97
C ARG A 125 -24.59 -18.12 -5.62
N GLY A 126 -24.50 -16.79 -5.64
CA GLY A 126 -25.28 -15.99 -6.58
C GLY A 126 -24.96 -16.46 -8.00
N GLY A 127 -25.99 -16.70 -8.80
CA GLY A 127 -25.81 -17.22 -10.17
C GLY A 127 -24.89 -16.35 -11.01
N GLN A 128 -24.07 -16.98 -11.86
CA GLN A 128 -23.24 -16.25 -12.82
C GLN A 128 -24.14 -15.51 -13.82
N PHE A 129 -24.35 -14.22 -13.60
CA PHE A 129 -24.98 -13.34 -14.58
C PHE A 129 -24.10 -13.24 -15.83
N LYS A 130 -24.36 -14.12 -16.81
CA LYS A 130 -23.89 -13.99 -18.21
C LYS A 130 -24.58 -12.78 -18.85
N THR A 131 -24.24 -11.57 -18.43
CA THR A 131 -24.74 -10.32 -19.05
C THR A 131 -24.00 -10.06 -20.37
N GLY A 132 -24.24 -10.94 -21.34
CA GLY A 132 -23.68 -10.84 -22.68
C GLY A 132 -24.43 -9.82 -23.53
N SER A 133 -23.75 -8.70 -23.84
CA SER A 133 -24.09 -7.72 -24.87
C SER A 133 -25.29 -6.77 -24.66
N ARG A 134 -25.02 -5.47 -24.90
CA ARG A 134 -25.83 -4.55 -25.74
C ARG A 134 -27.32 -4.37 -25.42
N ARG A 135 -27.62 -3.71 -24.28
CA ARG A 135 -28.66 -2.65 -24.24
C ARG A 135 -28.61 -1.75 -23.00
N ARG A 136 -28.05 -2.23 -21.89
CA ARG A 136 -28.05 -1.51 -20.59
C ARG A 136 -26.99 -0.42 -20.47
N GLU A 137 -25.89 -0.54 -21.23
CA GLU A 137 -24.68 0.28 -21.09
C GLU A 137 -24.93 1.72 -21.60
N LYS A 138 -25.37 1.88 -22.86
CA LYS A 138 -25.83 3.17 -23.40
C LYS A 138 -27.01 3.80 -22.63
N LYS A 139 -27.85 2.97 -21.98
CA LYS A 139 -28.92 3.46 -21.08
C LYS A 139 -28.38 3.98 -19.74
N ALA A 140 -27.25 3.46 -19.24
CA ALA A 140 -26.65 3.94 -18.00
C ALA A 140 -26.11 5.37 -18.16
N GLU A 141 -25.44 5.67 -19.28
CA GLU A 141 -24.94 7.04 -19.57
C GLU A 141 -26.07 8.06 -19.61
N VAL A 142 -27.19 7.75 -20.30
CA VAL A 142 -28.38 8.62 -20.35
C VAL A 142 -29.04 8.76 -18.98
N ASN A 143 -29.27 7.65 -18.26
CA ASN A 143 -29.89 7.68 -16.92
C ASN A 143 -29.05 8.44 -15.88
N ILE A 144 -27.74 8.59 -16.11
CA ILE A 144 -26.87 9.32 -15.19
C ILE A 144 -26.99 10.82 -15.39
N ASN A 145 -26.97 11.28 -16.64
CA ASN A 145 -27.00 12.70 -16.99
C ASN A 145 -28.24 13.44 -16.46
N THR A 146 -29.33 12.72 -16.16
CA THR A 146 -30.48 13.22 -15.38
C THR A 146 -30.53 12.61 -13.97
N ASN A 147 -31.20 11.47 -13.80
CA ASN A 147 -31.74 11.01 -12.52
C ASN A 147 -30.67 10.83 -11.43
N TYR A 148 -29.51 10.26 -11.79
CA TYR A 148 -28.41 10.10 -10.83
C TYR A 148 -27.83 11.46 -10.41
N ILE A 149 -27.61 12.37 -11.36
CA ILE A 149 -27.03 13.69 -11.10
C ILE A 149 -27.97 14.54 -10.26
N ASP A 150 -29.28 14.52 -10.52
CA ASP A 150 -30.27 15.25 -9.70
C ASP A 150 -30.27 14.76 -8.25
N LYS A 151 -30.23 13.43 -8.05
CA LYS A 151 -30.14 12.80 -6.72
C LYS A 151 -28.77 13.00 -6.05
N ALA A 152 -27.69 13.14 -6.82
CA ALA A 152 -26.35 13.38 -6.31
C ALA A 152 -26.13 14.85 -5.90
N LEU A 153 -26.79 15.78 -6.61
CA LEU A 153 -26.71 17.22 -6.38
C LEU A 153 -27.74 17.75 -5.36
N SER A 154 -28.86 17.07 -5.14
CA SER A 154 -29.82 17.45 -4.08
C SER A 154 -29.23 17.34 -2.67
N GLU A 155 -28.19 16.52 -2.49
CA GLU A 155 -27.40 16.40 -1.25
C GLU A 155 -26.04 17.14 -1.31
N PHE A 156 -25.81 18.02 -2.29
CA PHE A 156 -24.51 18.65 -2.54
C PHE A 156 -23.98 19.46 -1.36
N SER A 157 -22.71 19.25 -1.00
CA SER A 157 -22.07 19.87 0.18
C SER A 157 -21.48 21.27 -0.04
N SER A 158 -21.55 21.82 -1.26
CA SER A 158 -20.75 22.96 -1.72
C SER A 158 -19.23 22.74 -1.72
N TYR A 159 -18.73 21.53 -1.45
CA TYR A 159 -17.30 21.21 -1.48
C TYR A 159 -16.99 20.02 -2.40
N ILE A 160 -16.05 20.20 -3.32
CA ILE A 160 -15.64 19.16 -4.26
C ILE A 160 -14.14 18.85 -4.17
N THR A 161 -13.77 17.71 -4.71
CA THR A 161 -12.40 17.37 -5.05
C THR A 161 -12.30 16.86 -6.49
N ALA A 162 -11.21 17.24 -7.16
CA ALA A 162 -10.90 16.84 -8.54
C ALA A 162 -9.44 16.37 -8.62
N ASP A 163 -9.18 15.35 -9.46
CA ASP A 163 -7.91 14.63 -9.61
C ASP A 163 -7.94 13.89 -10.95
N GLU A 164 -6.83 13.89 -11.69
CA GLU A 164 -6.70 13.25 -13.00
C GLU A 164 -6.23 11.77 -12.91
N LEU A 165 -6.83 10.89 -13.73
CA LEU A 165 -6.57 9.45 -13.70
C LEU A 165 -6.19 8.88 -15.07
N TYR A 166 -4.89 8.73 -15.28
CA TYR A 166 -4.30 8.04 -16.43
C TYR A 166 -4.56 6.51 -16.37
N ASP A 167 -5.04 5.92 -17.47
CA ASP A 167 -5.40 4.50 -17.60
C ASP A 167 -4.93 3.89 -18.95
N GLY A 168 -3.66 4.12 -19.28
CA GLY A 168 -3.07 3.80 -20.59
C GLY A 168 -2.94 5.09 -21.41
N PRO A 169 -3.40 5.13 -22.67
CA PRO A 169 -3.46 6.38 -23.44
C PRO A 169 -4.63 7.28 -23.04
N PHE A 170 -5.57 6.78 -22.24
CA PHE A 170 -6.75 7.53 -21.80
C PHE A 170 -6.49 8.23 -20.46
N CYS A 171 -7.03 9.44 -20.31
CA CYS A 171 -7.11 10.13 -19.03
C CYS A 171 -8.57 10.32 -18.61
N VAL A 172 -8.89 10.00 -17.36
CA VAL A 172 -10.23 10.18 -16.79
C VAL A 172 -10.18 11.32 -15.77
N LEU A 173 -10.97 12.36 -16.02
CA LEU A 173 -11.20 13.44 -15.07
C LEU A 173 -12.39 13.09 -14.18
N PHE A 174 -12.30 13.36 -12.88
CA PHE A 174 -13.41 13.17 -11.94
C PHE A 174 -13.65 14.43 -11.10
N ILE A 175 -14.91 14.69 -10.78
CA ILE A 175 -15.36 15.57 -9.69
C ILE A 175 -16.15 14.73 -8.70
N VAL A 176 -15.80 14.81 -7.42
CA VAL A 176 -16.45 14.06 -6.33
C VAL A 176 -16.78 15.00 -5.18
N ASP A 177 -17.97 14.86 -4.60
CA ASP A 177 -18.37 15.58 -3.38
C ASP A 177 -17.48 15.17 -2.19
N ASN A 178 -16.97 16.16 -1.47
CA ASN A 178 -15.98 15.95 -0.40
C ASN A 178 -16.55 15.29 0.87
N HIS A 179 -17.87 15.36 1.10
CA HIS A 179 -18.54 14.89 2.32
C HIS A 179 -19.43 13.66 2.06
N LYS A 180 -20.21 13.68 0.98
CA LYS A 180 -21.12 12.62 0.55
C LYS A 180 -20.40 11.51 -0.20
N PHE A 181 -19.21 11.79 -0.76
CA PHE A 181 -18.46 10.88 -1.65
C PHE A 181 -19.18 10.53 -2.96
N ASN A 182 -20.24 11.27 -3.32
CA ASN A 182 -20.97 11.14 -4.59
C ASN A 182 -20.07 11.62 -5.74
N ARG A 183 -20.03 10.86 -6.85
CA ARG A 183 -19.35 11.29 -8.08
C ARG A 183 -20.25 12.26 -8.82
N LEU A 184 -19.84 13.51 -8.98
CA LEU A 184 -20.69 14.58 -9.52
C LEU A 184 -20.46 14.85 -11.01
N CYS A 185 -19.28 14.54 -11.53
CA CYS A 185 -18.99 14.64 -12.96
C CYS A 185 -17.80 13.74 -13.31
N TYR A 186 -17.73 13.30 -14.57
CA TYR A 186 -16.53 12.69 -15.15
C TYR A 186 -16.39 13.08 -16.63
N GLU A 187 -15.17 12.96 -17.14
CA GLU A 187 -14.85 13.08 -18.57
C GLU A 187 -13.75 12.08 -18.90
N VAL A 188 -13.81 11.48 -20.09
CA VAL A 188 -12.78 10.56 -20.58
C VAL A 188 -12.14 11.20 -21.80
N LEU A 189 -10.83 11.41 -21.73
CA LEU A 189 -9.98 11.90 -22.81
C LEU A 189 -9.16 10.72 -23.37
N ASP A 190 -8.79 10.81 -24.65
CA ASP A 190 -7.86 9.92 -25.36
C ASP A 190 -6.43 10.49 -25.43
N HIS A 191 -6.15 11.52 -24.63
CA HIS A 191 -4.90 12.27 -24.54
C HIS A 191 -4.64 12.75 -23.10
N ASP A 192 -3.43 13.22 -22.83
CA ASP A 192 -3.07 13.87 -21.56
C ASP A 192 -3.79 15.24 -21.45
N PRO A 193 -4.38 15.60 -20.29
CA PRO A 193 -5.30 16.73 -20.18
C PRO A 193 -4.60 18.09 -20.33
N THR A 194 -5.13 18.94 -21.21
CA THR A 194 -4.72 20.35 -21.32
C THR A 194 -5.39 21.22 -20.25
N LYS A 195 -4.95 22.49 -20.10
CA LYS A 195 -5.68 23.45 -19.25
C LYS A 195 -7.08 23.70 -19.81
N GLU A 196 -7.21 23.70 -21.13
CA GLU A 196 -8.41 23.99 -21.89
C GLU A 196 -9.47 22.88 -21.70
N ASP A 197 -9.03 21.62 -21.58
CA ASP A 197 -9.89 20.51 -21.16
C ASP A 197 -10.39 20.68 -19.73
N ILE A 198 -9.52 21.05 -18.78
CA ILE A 198 -9.93 21.32 -17.39
C ILE A 198 -10.91 22.50 -17.33
N LYS A 199 -10.69 23.56 -18.12
CA LYS A 199 -11.63 24.69 -18.26
C LYS A 199 -12.97 24.23 -18.84
N ARG A 200 -12.98 23.42 -19.91
CA ARG A 200 -14.19 22.84 -20.51
C ARG A 200 -14.96 21.98 -19.50
N PHE A 201 -14.27 21.08 -18.82
CA PHE A 201 -14.80 20.18 -17.80
C PHE A 201 -15.48 20.96 -16.66
N PHE A 202 -14.79 21.96 -16.12
CA PHE A 202 -15.32 22.81 -15.05
C PHE A 202 -16.47 23.70 -15.53
N ARG A 203 -16.46 24.24 -16.76
CA ARG A 203 -17.59 25.03 -17.29
C ARG A 203 -18.86 24.17 -17.39
N ARG A 204 -18.76 22.91 -17.86
CA ARG A 204 -19.90 21.99 -17.87
C ARG A 204 -20.42 21.70 -16.46
N PHE A 205 -19.52 21.47 -15.49
CA PHE A 205 -19.94 21.28 -14.09
C PHE A 205 -20.58 22.54 -13.49
N LYS A 206 -20.07 23.75 -13.81
CA LYS A 206 -20.69 25.01 -13.38
C LYS A 206 -22.12 25.14 -13.92
N GLN A 207 -22.35 24.84 -15.20
CA GLN A 207 -23.70 24.84 -15.80
C GLN A 207 -24.66 23.89 -15.06
N MET A 208 -24.18 22.73 -14.58
CA MET A 208 -24.99 21.79 -13.78
C MET A 208 -25.37 22.33 -12.40
N LEU A 209 -24.52 23.20 -11.80
CA LEU A 209 -24.79 23.88 -10.54
C LEU A 209 -25.72 25.09 -10.75
N ASP A 210 -25.41 25.95 -11.73
CA ASP A 210 -26.15 27.15 -12.09
C ASP A 210 -27.63 26.82 -12.37
N ALA A 211 -27.88 25.77 -13.17
CA ALA A 211 -29.22 25.28 -13.51
C ALA A 211 -30.03 24.71 -12.31
N ARG A 212 -29.41 24.60 -11.13
CA ARG A 212 -30.03 24.13 -9.88
C ARG A 212 -29.89 25.15 -8.72
N GLY A 213 -29.42 26.36 -9.01
CA GLY A 213 -29.18 27.41 -7.99
C GLY A 213 -28.09 27.07 -6.97
N LEU A 214 -27.22 26.09 -7.26
CA LEU A 214 -26.23 25.58 -6.31
C LEU A 214 -24.94 26.40 -6.36
N THR A 215 -24.35 26.68 -5.18
CA THR A 215 -23.09 27.41 -5.06
C THR A 215 -21.95 26.51 -4.58
N LEU A 216 -20.76 26.76 -5.12
CA LEU A 216 -19.51 26.08 -4.77
C LEU A 216 -18.70 26.96 -3.81
N LYS A 217 -18.15 26.39 -2.74
CA LYS A 217 -17.44 27.13 -1.67
C LYS A 217 -15.95 26.77 -1.58
N GLY A 218 -15.58 25.54 -1.95
CA GLY A 218 -14.17 25.14 -1.97
C GLY A 218 -13.88 23.91 -2.83
N ILE A 219 -12.64 23.84 -3.32
CA ILE A 219 -12.13 22.80 -4.21
C ILE A 219 -10.80 22.28 -3.65
N THR A 220 -10.73 20.98 -3.38
CA THR A 220 -9.48 20.29 -3.01
C THR A 220 -8.93 19.54 -4.24
N THR A 221 -7.84 20.02 -4.84
CA THR A 221 -7.16 19.30 -5.95
C THR A 221 -5.89 18.63 -5.45
N ASP A 222 -5.13 18.00 -6.35
CA ASP A 222 -3.76 17.57 -6.08
C ASP A 222 -2.76 18.79 -6.09
N GLY A 223 -1.51 18.61 -6.51
CA GLY A 223 -0.55 19.68 -6.77
C GLY A 223 -0.36 20.07 -8.25
N SER A 224 -1.21 19.58 -9.18
CA SER A 224 -1.11 19.77 -10.63
C SER A 224 -1.26 21.24 -11.05
N PRO A 225 -0.46 21.73 -12.02
CA PRO A 225 -0.51 23.12 -12.49
C PRO A 225 -1.72 23.43 -13.39
N LEU A 226 -2.51 22.42 -13.76
CA LEU A 226 -3.67 22.59 -14.65
C LEU A 226 -4.84 23.30 -13.96
N TYR A 227 -5.10 22.95 -12.69
CA TYR A 227 -6.27 23.41 -11.95
C TYR A 227 -6.28 24.89 -11.49
N PRO A 228 -5.20 25.50 -10.98
CA PRO A 228 -5.24 26.82 -10.33
C PRO A 228 -5.88 27.93 -11.16
N GLU A 229 -5.62 27.94 -12.47
CA GLU A 229 -6.10 28.96 -13.40
C GLU A 229 -7.56 28.69 -13.80
N ALA A 230 -7.86 27.45 -14.17
CA ALA A 230 -9.20 27.01 -14.55
C ALA A 230 -10.23 27.20 -13.43
N ILE A 231 -9.84 27.01 -12.16
CA ILE A 231 -10.71 27.26 -11.01
C ILE A 231 -11.10 28.74 -10.93
N VAL A 232 -10.12 29.64 -11.00
CA VAL A 232 -10.34 31.09 -10.85
C VAL A 232 -11.12 31.67 -12.03
N GLU A 233 -10.88 31.17 -13.24
CA GLU A 233 -11.58 31.60 -14.45
C GLU A 233 -13.05 31.15 -14.46
N VAL A 234 -13.36 29.92 -14.02
CA VAL A 234 -14.70 29.34 -14.13
C VAL A 234 -15.57 29.62 -12.90
N PHE A 235 -15.01 29.49 -11.69
CA PHE A 235 -15.76 29.62 -10.44
C PHE A 235 -15.46 30.93 -9.68
N GLY A 236 -14.57 31.78 -10.21
CA GLY A 236 -14.19 33.04 -9.57
C GLY A 236 -13.15 32.89 -8.45
N LYS A 237 -12.75 34.03 -7.88
CA LYS A 237 -11.71 34.11 -6.82
C LYS A 237 -12.23 33.75 -5.42
N GLU A 238 -13.54 33.72 -5.23
CA GLU A 238 -14.20 33.49 -3.94
C GLU A 238 -14.12 32.01 -3.49
N VAL A 239 -14.04 31.09 -4.46
CA VAL A 239 -13.98 29.65 -4.17
C VAL A 239 -12.62 29.26 -3.62
N LYS A 240 -12.61 28.73 -2.40
CA LYS A 240 -11.38 28.34 -1.68
C LYS A 240 -10.67 27.17 -2.39
N HIS A 241 -9.65 27.48 -3.19
CA HIS A 241 -8.76 26.46 -3.76
C HIS A 241 -7.74 25.99 -2.73
N GLN A 242 -7.65 24.67 -2.56
CA GLN A 242 -6.71 24.00 -1.68
C GLN A 242 -5.96 22.89 -2.42
N SER A 243 -4.65 22.81 -2.21
CA SER A 243 -3.83 21.65 -2.61
C SER A 243 -3.89 20.55 -1.55
N CYS A 244 -4.11 19.30 -1.96
CA CYS A 244 -4.22 18.16 -1.06
C CYS A 244 -2.98 17.99 -0.15
N GLN A 245 -3.19 18.03 1.17
CA GLN A 245 -2.15 17.85 2.20
C GLN A 245 -1.32 16.59 1.96
N PHE A 246 -1.98 15.48 1.63
CA PHE A 246 -1.33 14.20 1.39
C PHE A 246 -0.31 14.29 0.25
N HIS A 247 -0.64 14.99 -0.84
CA HIS A 247 0.28 15.17 -1.97
C HIS A 247 1.47 16.06 -1.63
N VAL A 248 1.27 17.15 -0.88
CA VAL A 248 2.36 18.00 -0.37
C VAL A 248 3.28 17.23 0.57
N VAL A 249 2.73 16.52 1.56
CA VAL A 249 3.50 15.72 2.52
C VAL A 249 4.23 14.55 1.85
N LYS A 250 3.61 13.89 0.86
CA LYS A 250 4.21 12.82 0.05
C LYS A 250 5.45 13.32 -0.71
N GLU A 251 5.39 14.52 -1.29
CA GLU A 251 6.53 15.12 -1.99
C GLU A 251 7.65 15.54 -1.02
N ILE A 252 7.32 16.15 0.12
CA ILE A 252 8.30 16.50 1.16
C ILE A 252 8.97 15.23 1.71
N ASN A 253 8.21 14.16 1.97
CA ASN A 253 8.73 12.86 2.41
C ASN A 253 9.73 12.27 1.41
N LYS A 254 9.48 12.38 0.10
CA LYS A 254 10.45 11.96 -0.94
C LYS A 254 11.75 12.75 -0.83
N ASP A 255 11.68 14.07 -0.70
CA ASP A 255 12.84 14.96 -0.61
C ASP A 255 13.66 14.71 0.68
N ILE A 256 12.98 14.48 1.81
CA ILE A 256 13.58 14.02 3.08
C ILE A 256 14.33 12.68 2.89
N ILE A 257 13.74 11.70 2.21
CA ILE A 257 14.41 10.41 1.93
C ILE A 257 15.59 10.58 0.95
N LYS A 258 15.50 11.47 -0.05
CA LYS A 258 16.62 11.81 -0.94
C LYS A 258 17.80 12.40 -0.16
N ALA A 259 17.56 13.24 0.83
CA ALA A 259 18.60 13.78 1.71
C ALA A 259 19.30 12.69 2.52
N VAL A 260 18.54 11.77 3.14
CA VAL A 260 19.11 10.59 3.84
C VAL A 260 19.93 9.71 2.88
N ALA A 261 19.47 9.55 1.63
CA ALA A 261 20.21 8.84 0.59
C ALA A 261 21.46 9.60 0.08
N ALA A 262 21.51 10.93 0.16
CA ALA A 262 22.71 11.72 -0.12
C ALA A 262 23.77 11.52 0.97
N VAL A 263 23.39 11.58 2.25
CA VAL A 263 24.32 11.31 3.36
C VAL A 263 24.85 9.87 3.32
N ARG A 264 24.01 8.89 2.96
CA ARG A 264 24.47 7.50 2.72
C ARG A 264 25.44 7.35 1.55
N ARG A 265 25.40 8.24 0.54
CA ARG A 265 26.39 8.28 -0.56
C ARG A 265 27.70 8.91 -0.11
N GLN A 266 27.67 10.00 0.67
CA GLN A 266 28.85 10.63 1.28
C GLN A 266 29.62 9.62 2.16
N LEU A 267 28.92 8.94 3.07
CA LEU A 267 29.50 7.87 3.90
C LEU A 267 30.09 6.71 3.07
N LYS A 268 29.60 6.46 1.84
CA LYS A 268 30.17 5.45 0.94
C LYS A 268 31.48 5.94 0.29
N GLN A 269 31.63 7.26 0.07
CA GLN A 269 32.82 7.90 -0.47
C GLN A 269 33.94 8.04 0.57
N GLU A 270 33.61 8.21 1.86
CA GLU A 270 34.55 8.21 3.00
C GLU A 270 35.31 6.88 3.20
N LYS A 271 34.92 5.81 2.49
CA LYS A 271 35.57 4.49 2.59
C LYS A 271 36.90 4.49 1.84
N ILE A 272 37.98 4.35 2.59
CA ILE A 272 39.32 4.10 2.06
C ILE A 272 39.29 2.80 1.24
N LYS A 273 39.83 2.82 0.02
CA LYS A 273 39.98 1.62 -0.83
C LYS A 273 40.99 0.67 -0.18
N CYS A 274 40.68 -0.62 -0.13
CA CYS A 274 41.60 -1.67 0.31
C CYS A 274 41.99 -2.56 -0.88
N PRO A 275 43.22 -3.10 -0.92
CA PRO A 275 43.57 -4.18 -1.85
C PRO A 275 42.72 -5.44 -1.58
N ARG A 276 42.61 -6.30 -2.59
CA ARG A 276 41.86 -7.56 -2.51
C ARG A 276 42.70 -8.62 -1.80
N GLY A 277 42.25 -9.12 -0.65
CA GLY A 277 42.95 -10.17 0.11
C GLY A 277 42.72 -10.08 1.62
N ARG A 278 43.52 -10.83 2.39
CA ARG A 278 43.54 -10.76 3.87
C ARG A 278 44.36 -9.52 4.30
N PRO A 279 43.90 -8.69 5.24
CA PRO A 279 44.65 -7.50 5.68
C PRO A 279 45.93 -7.89 6.44
N SER A 280 47.09 -7.59 5.84
CA SER A 280 48.42 -7.72 6.43
C SER A 280 48.82 -6.44 7.20
N GLY A 281 49.60 -6.60 8.27
CA GLY A 281 49.99 -5.49 9.15
C GLY A 281 48.82 -4.90 9.97
N GLU A 282 49.12 -3.91 10.82
CA GLU A 282 48.13 -3.32 11.71
C GLU A 282 47.25 -2.26 11.00
N ARG A 283 47.88 -1.34 10.26
CA ARG A 283 47.21 -0.25 9.54
C ARG A 283 46.08 -0.76 8.63
N ALA A 284 46.29 -1.87 7.91
CA ALA A 284 45.25 -2.49 7.08
C ALA A 284 44.08 -3.05 7.91
N LYS A 285 44.35 -3.68 9.07
CA LYS A 285 43.31 -4.17 9.99
C LYS A 285 42.47 -2.99 10.52
N GLN A 286 43.11 -1.88 10.93
CA GLN A 286 42.42 -0.66 11.38
C GLN A 286 41.52 -0.08 10.28
N ILE A 287 42.01 0.01 9.03
CA ILE A 287 41.21 0.50 7.89
C ILE A 287 40.00 -0.42 7.62
N VAL A 288 40.18 -1.75 7.64
CA VAL A 288 39.08 -2.72 7.48
C VAL A 288 38.04 -2.56 8.60
N GLN A 289 38.46 -2.34 9.86
CA GLN A 289 37.54 -2.05 10.96
C GLN A 289 36.78 -0.73 10.77
N LYS A 290 37.45 0.36 10.34
CA LYS A 290 36.80 1.65 10.01
C LYS A 290 35.75 1.46 8.91
N ASN A 291 36.13 0.77 7.83
CA ASN A 291 35.23 0.43 6.73
C ASN A 291 34.03 -0.44 7.19
N LYS A 292 34.22 -1.39 8.11
CA LYS A 292 33.12 -2.20 8.70
C LYS A 292 32.16 -1.35 9.53
N LYS A 293 32.67 -0.42 10.36
CA LYS A 293 31.86 0.56 11.11
C LYS A 293 31.01 1.44 10.17
N VAL A 294 31.62 1.97 9.11
CA VAL A 294 30.93 2.78 8.09
C VAL A 294 29.88 1.98 7.32
N GLN A 295 30.14 0.72 6.96
CA GLN A 295 29.14 -0.14 6.31
C GLN A 295 27.94 -0.43 7.21
N LYS A 296 28.15 -0.75 8.50
CA LYS A 296 27.05 -0.91 9.46
C LYS A 296 26.18 0.36 9.55
N LYS A 297 26.81 1.55 9.59
CA LYS A 297 26.11 2.85 9.58
C LYS A 297 25.26 3.06 8.32
N ILE A 298 25.77 2.72 7.13
CA ILE A 298 25.05 2.84 5.85
C ILE A 298 23.86 1.86 5.75
N ALA A 299 23.99 0.67 6.35
CA ALA A 299 22.92 -0.32 6.46
C ALA A 299 21.82 0.13 7.43
N GLU A 300 22.18 0.54 8.66
CA GLU A 300 21.22 1.06 9.65
C GLU A 300 20.46 2.30 9.09
N LEU A 301 21.15 3.21 8.39
CA LEU A 301 20.50 4.36 7.74
C LEU A 301 19.62 3.97 6.53
N PHE A 302 19.76 2.77 5.97
CA PHE A 302 18.86 2.27 4.93
C PHE A 302 17.62 1.63 5.52
N GLU A 303 17.81 0.74 6.49
CA GLU A 303 16.79 0.02 7.24
C GLU A 303 15.82 1.00 7.91
N TYR A 304 16.34 1.87 8.77
CA TYR A 304 15.55 2.82 9.56
C TYR A 304 15.22 4.13 8.82
N ARG A 305 15.37 4.19 7.49
CA ARG A 305 15.09 5.41 6.69
C ARG A 305 13.67 5.94 6.84
N TYR A 306 12.71 5.06 7.17
CA TYR A 306 11.32 5.42 7.39
C TYR A 306 11.10 6.26 8.67
N LEU A 307 12.00 6.18 9.67
CA LEU A 307 11.90 6.97 10.90
C LEU A 307 12.02 8.48 10.66
N PHE A 308 12.61 8.90 9.53
CA PHE A 308 12.68 10.30 9.10
C PHE A 308 11.35 10.86 8.60
N VAL A 309 10.43 9.98 8.17
CA VAL A 309 9.11 10.32 7.60
C VAL A 309 7.94 9.63 8.32
N LYS A 310 8.19 9.13 9.56
CA LYS A 310 7.14 8.55 10.41
C LYS A 310 6.57 9.65 11.30
N HIS A 311 5.26 9.88 11.17
CA HIS A 311 4.50 10.96 11.79
C HIS A 311 4.61 11.00 13.33
N THR A 312 4.66 9.82 13.96
CA THR A 312 4.87 9.66 15.41
C THR A 312 5.94 8.60 15.67
N LEU A 313 6.87 8.90 16.59
CA LEU A 313 7.94 7.99 16.99
C LEU A 313 7.73 7.48 18.42
N SER A 314 7.72 6.17 18.61
CA SER A 314 7.77 5.54 19.93
C SER A 314 9.10 5.81 20.64
N VAL A 315 9.16 5.58 21.96
CA VAL A 315 10.41 5.75 22.73
C VAL A 315 11.54 4.85 22.20
N LYS A 316 11.22 3.61 21.78
CA LYS A 316 12.18 2.69 21.15
C LYS A 316 12.71 3.26 19.83
N GLU A 317 11.84 3.78 18.96
CA GLU A 317 12.22 4.39 17.68
C GLU A 317 13.02 5.69 17.85
N LYS A 318 12.71 6.52 18.86
CA LYS A 318 13.51 7.71 19.21
C LYS A 318 14.94 7.31 19.61
N LYS A 319 15.12 6.28 20.44
CA LYS A 319 16.44 5.74 20.81
C LYS A 319 17.21 5.19 19.60
N ILE A 320 16.53 4.48 18.69
CA ILE A 320 17.13 4.02 17.42
C ILE A 320 17.55 5.21 16.55
N LEU A 321 16.68 6.20 16.35
CA LEU A 321 16.99 7.37 15.53
C LEU A 321 18.17 8.18 16.11
N GLN A 322 18.23 8.35 17.43
CA GLN A 322 19.37 8.95 18.13
C GLN A 322 20.67 8.18 17.89
N ARG A 323 20.64 6.83 17.87
CA ARG A 323 21.80 5.96 17.56
C ARG A 323 22.27 6.12 16.12
N ILE A 324 21.36 5.97 15.14
CA ILE A 324 21.74 6.03 13.71
C ILE A 324 22.21 7.42 13.30
N THR A 325 21.76 8.49 13.99
CA THR A 325 22.20 9.88 13.74
C THR A 325 23.42 10.35 14.56
N ARG A 326 24.03 9.54 15.45
CA ARG A 326 25.28 9.93 16.14
C ARG A 326 26.37 10.31 15.12
N GLY A 327 26.96 11.51 15.26
CA GLY A 327 27.96 12.05 14.33
C GLY A 327 27.42 12.54 12.98
N LEU A 328 26.09 12.73 12.87
CA LEU A 328 25.41 13.15 11.63
C LEU A 328 24.29 14.15 11.96
N ASP A 329 24.61 15.24 12.65
CA ASP A 329 23.62 16.17 13.21
C ASP A 329 22.74 16.86 12.16
N GLN A 330 23.22 16.99 10.91
CA GLN A 330 22.38 17.33 9.75
C GLN A 330 21.12 16.46 9.61
N LEU A 331 21.19 15.16 9.95
CA LEU A 331 20.04 14.25 9.93
C LEU A 331 19.08 14.48 11.11
N ARG A 332 19.58 14.98 12.26
CA ARG A 332 18.74 15.35 13.41
C ARG A 332 17.93 16.60 13.09
N THR A 333 18.58 17.63 12.54
CA THR A 333 17.92 18.84 12.01
C THR A 333 16.87 18.47 10.97
N LEU A 334 17.18 17.53 10.08
CA LEU A 334 16.26 17.06 9.04
C LEU A 334 15.03 16.33 9.60
N ARG A 335 15.16 15.58 10.71
CA ARG A 335 13.98 15.04 11.42
C ARG A 335 13.17 16.15 12.09
N SER A 336 13.80 17.13 12.73
CA SER A 336 13.11 18.26 13.38
C SER A 336 12.29 19.08 12.37
N ILE A 337 12.85 19.30 11.18
CA ILE A 337 12.13 19.91 10.05
C ILE A 337 10.85 19.14 9.75
N MET A 338 10.89 17.79 9.73
CA MET A 338 9.69 16.99 9.46
C MET A 338 8.67 17.01 10.60
N ASP A 339 9.09 17.07 11.88
CA ASP A 339 8.16 17.27 13.01
C ASP A 339 7.47 18.64 12.95
N GLU A 340 8.19 19.69 12.55
CA GLU A 340 7.62 21.01 12.33
C GLU A 340 6.63 21.01 11.14
N VAL A 341 6.95 20.32 10.04
CA VAL A 341 6.04 20.17 8.88
C VAL A 341 4.74 19.47 9.27
N TYR A 342 4.79 18.38 10.04
CA TYR A 342 3.55 17.72 10.51
C TYR A 342 2.70 18.64 11.40
N ARG A 343 3.34 19.49 12.22
CA ARG A 343 2.68 20.49 13.08
C ARG A 343 2.11 21.71 12.33
N LEU A 344 2.39 21.88 11.04
CA LEU A 344 1.74 22.92 10.23
C LEU A 344 0.27 22.59 9.96
N PHE A 345 -0.06 21.31 9.82
CA PHE A 345 -1.36 20.83 9.38
C PHE A 345 -2.29 20.41 10.54
N ASP A 346 -1.98 20.83 11.77
CA ASP A 346 -2.85 20.64 12.93
C ASP A 346 -3.94 21.71 12.94
N ARG A 347 -5.23 21.31 12.90
CA ARG A 347 -6.40 22.21 12.95
C ARG A 347 -6.48 23.05 14.24
N ARG A 348 -5.65 22.79 15.25
CA ARG A 348 -5.42 23.69 16.40
C ARG A 348 -4.66 24.98 16.04
N CYS A 349 -4.20 25.11 14.79
CA CYS A 349 -3.49 26.27 14.27
C CYS A 349 -4.30 26.94 13.16
N ARG A 350 -4.55 28.25 13.24
CA ARG A 350 -5.06 29.06 12.11
C ARG A 350 -4.04 29.17 10.98
N MET A 351 -4.50 29.45 9.76
CA MET A 351 -3.67 29.57 8.56
C MET A 351 -2.56 30.61 8.71
N ASP A 352 -2.85 31.83 9.18
CA ASP A 352 -1.85 32.88 9.44
C ASP A 352 -0.68 32.40 10.30
N THR A 353 -0.99 31.68 11.37
CA THR A 353 0.01 31.16 12.31
C THR A 353 0.80 30.01 11.68
N ALA A 354 0.18 29.22 10.80
CA ALA A 354 0.88 28.21 10.01
C ALA A 354 1.79 28.84 8.93
N LEU A 355 1.35 29.90 8.25
CA LEU A 355 2.15 30.68 7.30
C LEU A 355 3.36 31.34 7.99
N LYS A 356 3.17 31.95 9.16
CA LYS A 356 4.26 32.48 10.00
C LYS A 356 5.26 31.39 10.41
N LYS A 357 4.79 30.17 10.74
CA LYS A 357 5.66 29.00 10.98
C LYS A 357 6.40 28.56 9.71
N VAL A 358 5.74 28.52 8.54
CA VAL A 358 6.36 28.21 7.23
C VAL A 358 7.46 29.22 6.90
N ALA A 359 7.21 30.52 7.08
CA ALA A 359 8.21 31.57 6.86
C ALA A 359 9.44 31.38 7.77
N LYS A 360 9.24 31.12 9.06
CA LYS A 360 10.34 30.83 10.02
C LYS A 360 11.13 29.57 9.63
N LEU A 361 10.44 28.50 9.23
CA LEU A 361 11.03 27.24 8.77
C LEU A 361 11.87 27.45 7.49
N ARG A 362 11.31 28.13 6.49
CA ARG A 362 11.98 28.49 5.23
C ARG A 362 13.23 29.34 5.50
N SER A 363 13.14 30.36 6.36
CA SER A 363 14.29 31.21 6.71
C SER A 363 15.41 30.46 7.43
N ARG A 364 15.09 29.47 8.28
CA ARG A 364 16.09 28.58 8.87
C ARG A 364 16.77 27.69 7.81
N ILE A 365 16.00 27.16 6.85
CA ILE A 365 16.51 26.28 5.78
C ILE A 365 17.32 27.05 4.73
N LYS A 366 16.97 28.32 4.42
CA LYS A 366 17.70 29.19 3.47
C LYS A 366 19.20 29.30 3.80
N ARG A 367 19.59 29.21 5.09
CA ARG A 367 20.99 29.23 5.56
C ARG A 367 21.81 28.01 5.12
N PHE A 368 21.18 26.94 4.64
CA PHE A 368 21.82 25.67 4.29
C PHE A 368 21.54 25.31 2.83
N VAL A 369 22.33 25.85 1.88
CA VAL A 369 22.14 25.72 0.42
C VAL A 369 21.80 24.28 -0.01
N LYS A 370 22.67 23.31 0.33
CA LYS A 370 22.47 21.88 -0.01
C LYS A 370 21.15 21.28 0.53
N LEU A 371 20.63 21.78 1.65
CA LEU A 371 19.32 21.39 2.19
C LEU A 371 18.16 22.15 1.53
N ARG A 372 18.32 23.43 1.21
CA ARG A 372 17.34 24.22 0.44
C ARG A 372 17.03 23.54 -0.90
N ASP A 373 18.06 23.16 -1.65
CA ASP A 373 17.90 22.58 -2.98
C ASP A 373 17.28 21.18 -2.92
N THR A 374 17.67 20.39 -1.92
CA THR A 374 17.11 19.05 -1.68
C THR A 374 15.66 19.11 -1.21
N LEU A 375 15.29 20.10 -0.38
CA LEU A 375 13.95 20.27 0.20
C LEU A 375 13.10 21.31 -0.56
N LYS A 376 13.32 21.47 -1.86
CA LYS A 376 12.68 22.52 -2.68
C LYS A 376 11.15 22.54 -2.58
N LYS A 377 10.49 21.41 -2.31
CA LYS A 377 9.04 21.33 -2.11
C LYS A 377 8.53 22.13 -0.90
N LEU A 378 9.36 22.41 0.11
CA LEU A 378 9.00 23.32 1.22
C LEU A 378 8.89 24.79 0.79
N PHE A 379 9.46 25.15 -0.36
CA PHE A 379 9.39 26.48 -0.96
C PHE A 379 8.33 26.58 -2.06
N SER A 380 7.53 25.53 -2.28
CA SER A 380 6.42 25.55 -3.24
C SER A 380 5.20 26.31 -2.68
N PRO A 381 4.48 27.09 -3.50
CA PRO A 381 3.21 27.72 -3.09
C PRO A 381 2.13 26.67 -2.78
N ASN A 382 2.25 25.44 -3.29
CA ASN A 382 1.32 24.36 -2.97
C ASN A 382 1.35 23.99 -1.48
N LEU A 383 2.45 24.27 -0.75
CA LEU A 383 2.48 24.12 0.72
C LEU A 383 1.54 25.12 1.40
N GLU A 384 1.45 26.35 0.88
CA GLU A 384 0.60 27.40 1.44
C GLU A 384 -0.86 27.15 1.08
N LYS A 385 -1.14 26.76 -0.18
CA LYS A 385 -2.47 26.27 -0.61
C LYS A 385 -2.91 25.00 0.11
N ALA A 386 -2.00 24.24 0.72
CA ALA A 386 -2.36 23.08 1.54
C ALA A 386 -2.71 23.45 2.99
N LEU A 387 -2.68 24.73 3.37
CA LEU A 387 -3.07 25.24 4.68
C LEU A 387 -4.45 25.91 4.68
N THR A 388 -5.08 26.11 3.52
CA THR A 388 -6.42 26.74 3.37
C THR A 388 -7.51 26.07 4.23
N PHE A 389 -7.41 24.77 4.49
CA PHE A 389 -8.37 24.01 5.31
C PHE A 389 -8.26 24.25 6.83
N LEU A 390 -7.27 25.04 7.29
CA LEU A 390 -7.10 25.35 8.71
C LEU A 390 -8.16 26.36 9.20
N ASP A 391 -8.56 27.28 8.33
CA ASP A 391 -9.57 28.31 8.61
C ASP A 391 -10.96 27.94 8.06
N ASP A 392 -11.13 26.69 7.59
CA ASP A 392 -12.39 26.14 7.12
C ASP A 392 -12.61 24.72 7.66
N SER A 393 -13.56 24.59 8.59
CA SER A 393 -13.83 23.32 9.28
C SER A 393 -14.47 22.27 8.37
N LEU A 394 -15.20 22.70 7.34
CA LEU A 394 -15.88 21.83 6.38
C LEU A 394 -14.89 21.35 5.32
N LEU A 395 -14.05 22.24 4.79
CA LEU A 395 -13.06 21.90 3.76
C LEU A 395 -12.10 20.77 4.24
N PRO A 396 -12.04 19.60 3.58
CA PRO A 396 -11.18 18.49 4.03
C PRO A 396 -9.69 18.69 3.70
N SER A 397 -8.79 18.23 4.56
CA SER A 397 -7.35 18.36 4.30
C SER A 397 -6.83 17.57 3.10
N THR A 398 -7.59 16.61 2.55
CA THR A 398 -7.13 15.70 1.48
C THR A 398 -8.20 15.38 0.44
N SER A 399 -7.78 15.16 -0.81
CA SER A 399 -8.57 14.66 -1.94
C SER A 399 -8.95 13.16 -1.83
N ASN A 400 -9.21 12.69 -0.60
CA ASN A 400 -9.51 11.28 -0.33
C ASN A 400 -10.83 10.79 -0.98
N ALA A 401 -11.78 11.68 -1.28
CA ALA A 401 -13.01 11.27 -1.97
C ALA A 401 -12.75 10.88 -3.44
N VAL A 402 -11.96 11.66 -4.19
CA VAL A 402 -11.60 11.30 -5.57
C VAL A 402 -10.53 10.20 -5.65
N GLU A 403 -9.54 10.12 -4.75
CA GLU A 403 -8.63 8.94 -4.72
C GLU A 403 -9.40 7.64 -4.41
N ARG A 404 -10.54 7.68 -3.68
CA ARG A 404 -11.43 6.51 -3.56
C ARG A 404 -12.09 6.15 -4.88
N ALA A 405 -12.60 7.13 -5.64
CA ALA A 405 -13.14 6.91 -6.98
C ALA A 405 -12.08 6.37 -7.94
N ASN A 406 -10.89 6.98 -7.96
CA ASN A 406 -9.76 6.59 -8.80
C ASN A 406 -9.26 5.18 -8.46
N ARG A 407 -9.23 4.81 -7.18
CA ARG A 407 -8.93 3.44 -6.74
C ARG A 407 -10.02 2.43 -7.14
N ARG A 408 -11.29 2.84 -7.20
CA ARG A 408 -12.41 1.99 -7.66
C ARG A 408 -12.32 1.74 -9.17
N HIS A 409 -12.07 2.78 -9.97
CA HIS A 409 -11.80 2.65 -11.41
C HIS A 409 -10.60 1.74 -11.68
N ARG A 410 -9.44 2.00 -11.03
CA ARG A 410 -8.24 1.15 -11.13
C ARG A 410 -8.53 -0.32 -10.76
N LYS A 411 -9.40 -0.59 -9.79
CA LYS A 411 -9.85 -1.97 -9.46
C LYS A 411 -10.72 -2.57 -10.57
N MET A 412 -11.69 -1.81 -11.08
CA MET A 412 -12.62 -2.24 -12.12
C MET A 412 -11.90 -2.61 -13.43
N GLN A 413 -10.92 -1.82 -13.86
CA GLN A 413 -10.19 -2.06 -15.11
C GLN A 413 -8.97 -3.01 -14.94
N LYS A 414 -8.66 -3.48 -13.71
CA LYS A 414 -7.48 -4.33 -13.43
C LYS A 414 -7.47 -5.67 -14.17
N SER A 415 -8.63 -6.21 -14.54
CA SER A 415 -8.74 -7.45 -15.32
C SER A 415 -8.88 -7.22 -16.82
N ILE A 416 -9.05 -5.98 -17.28
CA ILE A 416 -9.52 -5.67 -18.64
C ILE A 416 -8.43 -4.91 -19.40
N TYR A 417 -7.68 -5.64 -20.23
CA TYR A 417 -6.54 -5.08 -21.00
C TYR A 417 -6.83 -4.95 -22.50
N ARG A 418 -7.49 -5.95 -23.12
CA ARG A 418 -7.68 -6.03 -24.58
C ARG A 418 -8.83 -5.20 -25.15
N VAL A 419 -9.71 -4.65 -24.32
CA VAL A 419 -11.00 -4.05 -24.73
C VAL A 419 -11.19 -2.66 -24.12
N ARG A 420 -10.13 -1.84 -24.25
CA ARG A 420 -10.08 -0.45 -23.78
C ARG A 420 -10.26 0.49 -24.96
N THR A 421 -11.38 1.19 -24.97
CA THR A 421 -11.71 2.31 -25.87
C THR A 421 -12.33 3.41 -25.00
N LEU A 422 -12.37 4.66 -25.49
CA LEU A 422 -12.97 5.78 -24.77
C LEU A 422 -14.44 5.48 -24.39
N GLU A 423 -15.24 4.97 -25.33
CA GLU A 423 -16.60 4.50 -25.07
C GLU A 423 -16.68 3.41 -23.97
N ASN A 424 -15.85 2.36 -24.08
CA ASN A 424 -15.84 1.24 -23.12
C ASN A 424 -15.37 1.67 -21.72
N ILE A 425 -14.64 2.78 -21.61
CA ILE A 425 -14.22 3.37 -20.35
C ILE A 425 -15.38 4.19 -19.77
N SER A 426 -15.98 5.09 -20.56
CA SER A 426 -17.16 5.89 -20.21
C SER A 426 -18.33 5.01 -19.73
N GLN A 427 -18.76 4.04 -20.55
CA GLN A 427 -19.88 3.15 -20.25
C GLN A 427 -19.67 2.34 -18.97
N ARG A 428 -18.43 1.97 -18.62
CA ARG A 428 -18.12 1.27 -17.37
C ARG A 428 -18.12 2.20 -16.16
N ILE A 429 -17.60 3.42 -16.30
CA ILE A 429 -17.70 4.46 -15.25
C ILE A 429 -19.19 4.77 -14.98
N ALA A 430 -19.99 4.89 -16.04
CA ALA A 430 -21.44 5.04 -15.96
C ALA A 430 -22.10 3.90 -15.17
N ILE A 431 -21.96 2.64 -15.61
CA ILE A 431 -22.54 1.48 -14.90
C ILE A 431 -22.09 1.42 -13.43
N ASP A 432 -20.85 1.80 -13.13
CA ASP A 432 -20.32 1.81 -11.78
C ASP A 432 -20.82 3.00 -10.92
N MET A 433 -21.15 4.15 -11.52
CA MET A 433 -21.86 5.26 -10.87
C MET A 433 -23.33 4.92 -10.62
N GLN A 434 -24.02 4.31 -11.59
CA GLN A 434 -25.40 3.85 -11.41
C GLN A 434 -25.53 2.83 -10.25
N ARG A 435 -24.49 2.02 -9.99
CA ARG A 435 -24.43 1.13 -8.82
C ARG A 435 -24.35 1.86 -7.47
N ASP A 436 -23.91 3.11 -7.43
CA ASP A 436 -23.90 3.90 -6.18
C ASP A 436 -25.33 4.27 -5.78
N GLU A 437 -26.18 4.54 -6.77
CA GLU A 437 -27.60 4.91 -6.58
C GLU A 437 -28.38 3.85 -5.80
N TYR A 438 -28.20 2.58 -6.19
CA TYR A 438 -28.77 1.41 -5.54
C TYR A 438 -27.97 0.95 -4.31
N GLY A 439 -26.79 1.54 -4.06
CA GLY A 439 -25.89 1.12 -2.99
C GLY A 439 -26.43 1.35 -1.57
N VAL A 440 -27.39 2.27 -1.41
CA VAL A 440 -28.11 2.49 -0.15
C VAL A 440 -29.14 1.38 0.08
N ASP A 441 -29.98 1.11 -0.91
CA ASP A 441 -31.07 0.13 -0.76
C ASP A 441 -30.55 -1.32 -0.78
N MET A 442 -29.48 -1.60 -1.53
CA MET A 442 -28.76 -2.86 -1.43
C MET A 442 -28.21 -3.10 -0.01
N LYS A 443 -27.72 -2.06 0.68
CA LYS A 443 -27.32 -2.19 2.09
C LYS A 443 -28.51 -2.46 3.00
N LYS A 444 -29.63 -1.76 2.84
CA LYS A 444 -30.87 -2.03 3.59
C LYS A 444 -31.28 -3.50 3.41
N THR A 445 -31.39 -3.97 2.17
CA THR A 445 -31.74 -5.37 1.85
C THR A 445 -30.76 -6.38 2.44
N ILE A 446 -29.45 -6.13 2.35
CA ILE A 446 -28.42 -6.98 2.96
C ILE A 446 -28.59 -7.02 4.49
N SER A 447 -28.76 -5.86 5.15
CA SER A 447 -29.02 -5.79 6.58
C SER A 447 -30.29 -6.54 6.98
N THR A 448 -31.41 -6.34 6.28
CA THR A 448 -32.67 -7.08 6.54
C THR A 448 -32.48 -8.59 6.40
N LEU A 449 -31.80 -9.05 5.33
CA LEU A 449 -31.50 -10.48 5.13
C LEU A 449 -30.60 -11.07 6.23
N HIS A 450 -29.66 -10.29 6.78
CA HIS A 450 -28.88 -10.71 7.95
C HIS A 450 -29.73 -10.76 9.23
N TRP A 451 -30.61 -9.77 9.44
CA TRP A 451 -31.54 -9.76 10.58
C TRP A 451 -32.50 -10.95 10.56
N SER A 452 -33.12 -11.27 9.41
CA SER A 452 -34.00 -12.44 9.26
C SER A 452 -33.28 -13.75 9.63
N ARG A 453 -32.09 -14.00 9.04
CA ARG A 453 -31.31 -15.22 9.29
C ARG A 453 -30.83 -15.34 10.74
N ASN A 454 -30.58 -14.21 11.42
CA ASN A 454 -30.23 -14.19 12.84
C ASN A 454 -31.46 -14.34 13.75
N GLY A 455 -32.64 -13.92 13.30
CA GLY A 455 -33.92 -14.13 13.99
C GLY A 455 -34.41 -15.57 13.93
N GLU A 456 -34.27 -16.24 12.78
CA GLU A 456 -34.58 -17.66 12.60
C GLU A 456 -33.76 -18.54 13.57
N ARG A 457 -32.46 -18.26 13.70
CA ARG A 457 -31.56 -18.92 14.66
C ARG A 457 -31.90 -18.72 16.15
N ARG A 458 -32.90 -17.91 16.48
CA ARG A 458 -33.41 -17.71 17.86
C ARG A 458 -34.76 -18.38 18.11
N LYS A 459 -35.32 -19.12 17.14
CA LYS A 459 -36.61 -19.84 17.27
C LYS A 459 -36.46 -21.37 17.28
N THR A 460 -35.24 -21.87 17.41
CA THR A 460 -34.91 -23.31 17.47
C THR A 460 -34.01 -23.60 18.68
N GLY A 461 -34.54 -23.30 19.86
CA GLY A 461 -33.95 -23.54 21.18
C GLY A 461 -35.05 -23.68 22.20
#